data_AF-A0A2P2IBG1-F1
#
_entry.id   AF-A0A2P2IBG1-F1
#
_cell.length_a   1.000
_cell.length_b   1.000
_cell.length_c   1.000
_cell.angle_alpha   90.00
_cell.angle_beta   90.00
_cell.angle_gamma   90.00
#
_symmetry.space_group_name_H-M   'P 1'
#
loop_
_entity.id
_entity.type
_entity.pdbx_description
1 polymer ?
#
loop_
_entity_poly.entity_id
_entity_poly.type
_entity_poly.pdbx_seq_one_letter_code
_entity_poly.pdbx_strand_id
1 'polypeptide(L)'
;VRSVRYGQVQSPSSAQVHARHDLLVWFEICELAPNGEYVPAVVDHGTELPCRGLHLLHQGIQRRIRITIVHERTDDLTWRDVRELVVGRIRNTPESEDEENDSSVLSLGLFPGDYLEYPGDDRTVFRFEAAWDSSLHNSVL
;
A
#
# COMPACT_ATOMS: atom_id res chain seq x y z
N VAL A 1 -14.31 -14.80 11.91
CA VAL A 1 -15.72 -14.47 11.60
C VAL A 1 -15.73 -13.67 10.31
N ARG A 2 -16.21 -14.23 9.20
CA ARG A 2 -16.27 -13.53 7.90
C ARG A 2 -17.37 -12.46 7.97
N SER A 3 -17.05 -11.22 7.63
CA SER A 3 -18.01 -10.10 7.62
C SER A 3 -19.10 -10.34 6.57
N VAL A 4 -20.37 -10.26 6.98
CA VAL A 4 -21.55 -10.62 6.17
C VAL A 4 -22.07 -9.45 5.33
N ARG A 5 -21.37 -8.31 5.29
CA ARG A 5 -21.91 -7.05 4.73
C ARG A 5 -21.64 -6.75 3.26
N TYR A 6 -20.96 -7.63 2.54
CA TYR A 6 -20.86 -7.53 1.08
C TYR A 6 -21.25 -8.88 0.48
N GLY A 7 -22.50 -9.01 0.06
CA GLY A 7 -22.90 -10.10 -0.82
C GLY A 7 -22.03 -10.09 -2.07
N GLN A 8 -21.74 -11.26 -2.63
CA GLN A 8 -21.05 -11.37 -3.92
C GLN A 8 -21.77 -10.48 -4.94
N VAL A 9 -21.15 -9.35 -5.30
CA VAL A 9 -21.58 -8.58 -6.45
C VAL A 9 -21.22 -9.42 -7.66
N GLN A 10 -22.18 -10.21 -8.14
CA GLN A 10 -22.06 -10.88 -9.44
C GLN A 10 -22.13 -9.77 -10.48
N SER A 11 -20.99 -9.38 -11.03
CA SER A 11 -20.97 -8.54 -12.23
C SER A 11 -21.58 -9.35 -13.38
N PRO A 12 -22.51 -8.78 -14.18
CA PRO A 12 -22.99 -9.42 -15.40
C PRO A 12 -21.92 -9.21 -16.48
N SER A 13 -20.76 -9.82 -16.27
CA SER A 13 -19.67 -9.87 -17.23
C SER A 13 -19.93 -11.05 -18.17
N SER A 14 -20.10 -10.78 -19.46
CA SER A 14 -20.07 -11.81 -20.52
C SER A 14 -18.67 -12.41 -20.73
N ALA A 15 -17.65 -11.91 -20.03
CA ALA A 15 -16.32 -12.48 -20.05
C ALA A 15 -16.25 -13.65 -19.07
N GLN A 16 -15.87 -14.82 -19.60
CA GLN A 16 -15.55 -16.00 -18.81
C GLN A 16 -14.38 -15.65 -17.88
N VAL A 17 -14.60 -15.72 -16.56
CA VAL A 17 -13.54 -15.48 -15.57
C VAL A 17 -12.53 -16.61 -15.67
N HIS A 18 -11.28 -16.29 -15.99
CA HIS A 18 -10.21 -17.28 -16.15
C HIS A 18 -9.73 -17.82 -14.79
N ALA A 19 -9.48 -16.93 -13.83
CA ALA A 19 -9.06 -17.28 -12.47
C ALA A 19 -9.47 -16.20 -11.46
N ARG A 20 -9.52 -16.56 -10.17
CA ARG A 20 -9.75 -15.63 -9.04
C ARG A 20 -8.68 -15.88 -7.99
N HIS A 21 -8.00 -14.81 -7.57
CA HIS A 21 -6.96 -14.87 -6.56
C HIS A 21 -7.30 -13.94 -5.40
N ASP A 22 -7.02 -14.38 -4.18
CA ASP A 22 -7.07 -13.54 -2.99
C ASP A 22 -5.68 -12.92 -2.79
N LEU A 23 -5.62 -11.60 -2.68
CA LEU A 23 -4.38 -10.84 -2.48
C LEU A 23 -4.36 -10.25 -1.07
N LEU A 24 -3.23 -10.41 -0.37
CA LEU A 24 -2.90 -9.62 0.80
C LEU A 24 -1.91 -8.54 0.38
N VAL A 25 -2.23 -7.28 0.66
CA VAL A 25 -1.35 -6.14 0.36
C VAL A 25 -0.94 -5.48 1.66
N TRP A 26 0.38 -5.40 1.87
CA TRP A 26 1.00 -4.77 3.02
C TRP A 26 1.64 -3.45 2.58
N PHE A 27 1.41 -2.40 3.36
CA PHE A 27 1.92 -1.06 3.09
C PHE A 27 2.82 -0.62 4.23
N GLU A 28 3.99 -0.10 3.88
CA GLU A 28 4.95 0.46 4.82
C GLU A 28 5.33 1.86 4.38
N ILE A 29 5.33 2.81 5.30
CA ILE A 29 5.99 4.09 5.11
C ILE A 29 7.44 3.89 5.55
N CYS A 30 8.38 4.09 4.64
CA CYS A 30 9.80 3.97 4.92
C CYS A 30 10.48 5.33 4.88
N GLU A 31 11.38 5.58 5.82
CA GLU A 31 12.17 6.81 5.95
C GLU A 31 13.64 6.53 5.65
N LEU A 32 14.31 7.51 5.05
CA LEU A 32 15.74 7.44 4.76
C LEU A 32 16.54 7.52 6.08
N ALA A 33 17.22 6.43 6.43
CA ALA A 33 18.13 6.36 7.57
C ALA A 33 19.51 6.96 7.22
N PRO A 34 20.34 7.33 8.22
CA PRO A 34 21.66 7.91 8.00
C PRO A 34 22.64 7.01 7.22
N ASN A 35 22.39 5.70 7.20
CA ASN A 35 23.16 4.73 6.41
C ASN A 35 22.78 4.73 4.91
N GLY A 36 21.80 5.54 4.50
CA GLY A 36 21.30 5.62 3.12
C GLY A 36 20.19 4.63 2.78
N GLU A 37 19.74 3.81 3.72
CA GLU A 37 18.69 2.81 3.50
C GLU A 37 17.30 3.35 3.88
N TYR A 38 16.28 2.89 3.17
CA TYR A 38 14.88 3.18 3.52
C TYR A 38 14.35 2.11 4.47
N VAL A 39 14.11 2.51 5.73
CA VAL A 39 13.66 1.62 6.80
C VAL A 39 12.20 1.94 7.18
N PRO A 40 11.36 0.92 7.51
CA PRO A 40 9.99 1.18 7.94
C PRO A 40 9.93 2.10 9.16
N ALA A 41 9.02 3.08 9.13
CA ALA A 41 8.78 3.96 10.25
C ALA A 41 8.20 3.17 11.43
N VAL A 42 8.67 3.50 12.64
CA VAL A 42 8.21 2.85 13.87
C VAL A 42 6.78 3.31 14.17
N VAL A 43 5.92 2.35 14.50
CA VAL A 43 4.54 2.60 14.89
C VAL A 43 4.41 2.41 16.39
N ASP A 44 4.07 3.47 17.11
CA ASP A 44 3.69 3.35 18.51
C ASP A 44 2.17 3.10 18.60
N HIS A 45 1.79 2.06 19.33
CA HIS A 45 0.39 1.69 19.50
C HIS A 45 0.10 1.40 20.97
N GLY A 46 -0.96 2.01 21.49
CA GLY A 46 -1.53 1.61 22.77
C GLY A 46 -2.11 0.19 22.66
N THR A 47 -1.94 -0.61 23.71
CA THR A 47 -2.37 -2.03 23.74
C THR A 47 -3.86 -2.24 23.54
N GLU A 48 -4.69 -1.20 23.65
CA GLU A 48 -6.15 -1.30 23.68
C GLU A 48 -6.84 -1.03 22.33
N LEU A 49 -6.14 -0.56 21.29
CA LEU A 49 -6.77 -0.20 20.02
C LEU A 49 -5.95 -0.68 18.79
N PRO A 50 -6.17 -1.93 18.34
CA PRO A 50 -5.63 -2.41 17.07
C PRO A 50 -6.05 -1.48 15.93
N CYS A 51 -5.11 -1.16 15.03
CA CYS A 51 -5.34 -0.28 13.88
C CYS A 51 -5.65 1.21 14.21
N ARG A 52 -5.49 1.64 15.47
CA ARG A 52 -5.39 3.07 15.84
C ARG A 52 -4.02 3.33 16.45
N GLY A 53 -2.99 3.22 15.62
CA GLY A 53 -1.61 3.58 15.98
C GLY A 53 -1.35 5.06 15.69
N LEU A 54 -0.46 5.66 16.46
CA LEU A 54 0.14 6.95 16.12
C LEU A 54 1.42 6.67 15.34
N HIS A 55 1.45 7.10 14.08
CA HIS A 55 2.66 7.04 13.27
C HIS A 55 3.47 8.31 13.54
N LEU A 56 4.63 8.17 14.18
CA LEU A 56 5.55 9.27 14.41
C LEU A 56 6.53 9.31 13.23
N LEU A 57 6.33 10.26 12.33
CA LEU A 57 7.17 10.46 11.15
C LEU A 57 8.15 11.61 11.39
N HIS A 58 9.41 11.45 10.98
CA HIS A 58 10.45 12.46 11.17
C HIS A 58 10.36 13.61 10.16
N GLN A 59 10.19 14.85 10.62
CA GLN A 59 10.10 16.00 9.72
C GLN A 59 11.36 16.16 8.83
N GLY A 60 11.15 16.57 7.58
CA GLY A 60 12.25 16.83 6.63
C GLY A 60 12.98 15.59 6.09
N ILE A 61 12.52 14.37 6.41
CA ILE A 61 13.13 13.13 5.90
C ILE A 61 12.44 12.65 4.61
N GLN A 62 13.23 12.23 3.63
CA GLN A 62 12.73 11.62 2.39
C GLN A 62 12.05 10.27 2.68
N ARG A 63 10.92 10.02 2.01
CA ARG A 63 10.09 8.83 2.24
C ARG A 63 9.86 8.02 0.98
N ARG A 64 9.61 6.72 1.20
CA ARG A 64 9.05 5.81 0.21
C ARG A 64 7.85 5.07 0.79
N ILE A 65 6.90 4.75 -0.06
CA ILE A 65 5.86 3.78 0.25
C ILE A 65 6.34 2.44 -0.31
N ARG A 66 6.56 1.47 0.57
CA ARG A 66 6.87 0.10 0.19
C ARG A 66 5.59 -0.71 0.22
N ILE A 67 5.36 -1.46 -0.85
CA ILE A 67 4.15 -2.25 -1.03
C ILE A 67 4.58 -3.69 -1.27
N THR A 68 4.06 -4.60 -0.43
CA THR A 68 4.30 -6.03 -0.54
C THR A 68 2.97 -6.72 -0.84
N ILE A 69 2.88 -7.37 -2.00
CA ILE A 69 1.71 -8.13 -2.44
C ILE A 69 2.00 -9.60 -2.25
N VAL A 70 1.09 -10.29 -1.56
CA VAL A 70 1.20 -11.71 -1.22
C VAL A 70 -0.02 -12.44 -1.75
N HIS A 71 0.19 -13.57 -2.39
CA HIS A 71 -0.86 -14.47 -2.84
C HIS A 71 -0.41 -15.93 -2.85
N GLU A 72 -1.36 -16.85 -2.93
CA GLU A 72 -1.07 -18.28 -3.13
C GLU A 72 -0.28 -18.50 -4.42
N ARG A 73 0.68 -19.42 -4.40
CA ARG A 73 1.50 -19.71 -5.57
C ARG A 73 0.66 -20.31 -6.69
N THR A 74 0.76 -19.71 -7.87
CA THR A 74 0.06 -20.10 -9.09
C THR A 74 0.85 -19.63 -10.31
N ASP A 75 0.72 -20.35 -11.42
CA ASP A 75 1.30 -19.96 -12.71
C ASP A 75 0.39 -18.97 -13.47
N ASP A 76 -0.88 -18.85 -13.07
CA ASP A 76 -1.87 -17.97 -13.71
C ASP A 76 -1.62 -16.48 -13.39
N LEU A 77 -0.92 -16.19 -12.28
CA LEU A 77 -0.60 -14.84 -11.82
C LEU A 77 0.91 -14.69 -11.58
N THR A 78 1.57 -14.05 -12.55
CA THR A 78 3.01 -13.72 -12.47
C THR A 78 3.22 -12.22 -12.61
N TRP A 79 3.68 -11.57 -11.54
CA TRP A 79 4.13 -10.18 -11.54
C TRP A 79 5.37 -9.99 -12.43
N ARG A 80 5.36 -8.96 -13.26
CA ARG A 80 6.49 -8.58 -14.12
C ARG A 80 7.00 -7.19 -13.82
N ASP A 81 6.08 -6.27 -13.64
CA ASP A 81 6.35 -4.86 -13.42
C ASP A 81 5.11 -4.17 -12.86
N VAL A 82 5.28 -3.01 -12.24
CA VAL A 82 4.19 -2.13 -11.83
C VAL A 82 4.20 -0.92 -12.74
N ARG A 83 3.10 -0.71 -13.47
CA ARG A 83 3.02 0.38 -14.45
C ARG A 83 2.73 1.73 -13.82
N GLU A 84 1.90 1.73 -12.79
CA GLU A 84 1.45 2.95 -12.16
C GLU A 84 0.98 2.66 -10.74
N LEU A 85 1.30 3.58 -9.82
CA LEU A 85 0.68 3.68 -8.52
C LEU A 85 0.13 5.09 -8.38
N VAL A 86 -1.18 5.19 -8.17
CA VAL A 86 -1.85 6.46 -7.93
C VAL A 86 -2.27 6.58 -6.47
N VAL A 87 -2.12 7.77 -5.92
CA VAL A 87 -2.58 8.12 -4.58
C VAL A 87 -3.44 9.37 -4.68
N GLY A 88 -4.57 9.40 -3.97
CA GLY A 88 -5.44 10.56 -3.92
C GLY A 88 -6.24 10.61 -2.63
N ARG A 89 -7.03 11.67 -2.47
CA ARG A 89 -7.78 11.97 -1.23
C ARG A 89 -6.85 12.04 -0.02
N ILE A 90 -5.68 12.65 -0.19
CA ILE A 90 -4.73 12.87 0.90
C ILE A 90 -5.35 13.87 1.86
N ARG A 91 -5.40 13.50 3.13
CA ARG A 91 -5.95 14.35 4.19
C ARG A 91 -4.80 14.96 4.98
N ASN A 92 -4.86 16.28 5.16
CA ASN A 92 -3.93 17.01 6.01
C ASN A 92 -4.46 17.16 7.45
N THR A 93 -5.70 16.73 7.70
CA THR A 93 -6.36 16.74 9.02
C THR A 93 -6.83 15.33 9.40
N PRO A 94 -6.87 14.99 10.71
CA PRO A 94 -7.41 13.71 11.18
C PRO A 94 -8.89 13.52 10.87
N GLU A 95 -9.65 14.61 10.87
CA GLU A 95 -11.09 14.63 10.60
C GLU A 95 -11.38 14.16 9.16
N SER A 96 -12.49 13.43 8.98
CA SER A 96 -13.03 13.14 7.66
C SER A 96 -14.00 14.26 7.31
N GLU A 97 -13.62 15.17 6.42
CA GLU A 97 -14.57 16.08 5.81
C GLU A 97 -15.35 15.32 4.73
N ASP A 98 -16.68 15.31 4.82
CA ASP A 98 -17.58 14.62 3.88
C ASP A 98 -17.64 15.31 2.50
N GLU A 99 -16.89 16.40 2.29
CA GLU A 99 -16.78 17.08 1.01
C GLU A 99 -15.86 16.28 0.07
N GLU A 100 -16.46 15.35 -0.68
CA GLU A 100 -15.87 14.45 -1.69
C GLU A 100 -15.22 15.16 -2.90
N ASN A 101 -14.80 16.43 -2.78
CA ASN A 101 -14.40 17.26 -3.92
C ASN A 101 -12.89 17.35 -4.16
N ASP A 102 -12.05 16.73 -3.33
CA ASP A 102 -10.61 16.74 -3.59
C ASP A 102 -10.25 15.69 -4.66
N SER A 103 -10.12 16.19 -5.89
CA SER A 103 -9.81 15.46 -7.12
C SER A 103 -8.31 15.27 -7.35
N SER A 104 -7.46 15.60 -6.36
CA SER A 104 -6.01 15.46 -6.46
C SER A 104 -5.58 13.98 -6.38
N VAL A 105 -5.65 13.30 -7.51
CA VAL A 105 -5.03 11.98 -7.73
C VAL A 105 -3.68 12.21 -8.41
N LEU A 106 -2.63 11.65 -7.84
CA LEU A 106 -1.25 11.82 -8.29
C LEU A 106 -0.59 10.46 -8.46
N SER A 107 0.12 10.29 -9.57
CA SER A 107 0.94 9.11 -9.83
C SER A 107 2.29 9.28 -9.12
N LEU A 108 2.72 8.26 -8.40
CA LEU A 108 4.01 8.25 -7.70
C LEU A 108 5.12 7.69 -8.59
N GLY A 109 6.34 8.19 -8.39
CA GLY A 109 7.53 7.66 -9.05
C GLY A 109 7.85 6.26 -8.53
N LEU A 110 7.84 5.26 -9.41
CA LEU A 110 8.05 3.86 -9.07
C LEU A 110 9.53 3.45 -9.11
N PHE A 111 9.90 2.57 -8.18
CA PHE A 111 11.14 1.80 -8.24
C PHE A 111 10.84 0.37 -8.72
N PRO A 112 11.80 -0.31 -9.36
CA PRO A 112 11.64 -1.69 -9.77
C PRO A 112 11.22 -2.59 -8.60
N GLY A 113 10.28 -3.49 -8.87
CA GLY A 113 9.85 -4.49 -7.90
C GLY A 113 10.61 -5.81 -8.07
N ASP A 114 10.66 -6.59 -7.00
CA ASP A 114 11.32 -7.88 -6.93
C ASP A 114 10.47 -8.92 -6.19
N TYR A 115 10.72 -10.19 -6.50
CA TYR A 115 10.19 -11.31 -5.74
C TYR A 115 11.01 -11.53 -4.47
N LEU A 116 10.32 -11.80 -3.37
CA LEU A 116 10.93 -12.16 -2.10
C LEU A 116 10.69 -13.64 -1.83
N GLU A 117 11.74 -14.35 -1.44
CA GLU A 117 11.67 -15.74 -1.03
C GLU A 117 11.82 -15.84 0.49
N TYR A 118 10.87 -16.54 1.12
CA TYR A 118 10.92 -16.85 2.55
C TYR A 118 11.00 -18.36 2.73
N PRO A 119 12.09 -18.89 3.33
CA PRO A 119 12.23 -20.34 3.51
C PRO A 119 11.05 -20.94 4.28
N GLY A 120 10.37 -21.90 3.66
CA GLY A 120 9.21 -22.58 4.25
C GLY A 120 7.87 -21.85 4.05
N ASP A 121 7.86 -20.73 3.36
CA ASP A 121 6.63 -20.06 2.88
C ASP A 121 6.39 -20.47 1.42
N ASP A 122 5.20 -21.00 1.13
CA ASP A 122 4.80 -21.44 -0.22
C ASP A 122 4.06 -20.34 -0.99
N ARG A 123 3.90 -19.15 -0.41
CA ARG A 123 3.24 -18.02 -1.05
C ARG A 123 4.17 -17.27 -1.99
N THR A 124 3.59 -16.67 -3.01
CA THR A 124 4.29 -15.70 -3.86
C THR A 124 4.28 -14.35 -3.19
N VAL A 125 5.47 -13.76 -2.99
CA VAL A 125 5.63 -12.42 -2.43
C VAL A 125 6.33 -11.52 -3.44
N PHE A 126 5.66 -10.46 -3.88
CA PHE A 126 6.20 -9.45 -4.78
C PHE A 126 6.22 -8.09 -4.08
N ARG A 127 7.36 -7.41 -4.09
CA ARG A 127 7.55 -6.14 -3.40
C ARG A 127 8.09 -5.08 -4.34
N PHE A 128 7.53 -3.88 -4.28
CA PHE A 128 8.05 -2.70 -4.95
C PHE A 128 7.95 -1.47 -4.04
N GLU A 129 8.60 -0.38 -4.45
CA GLU A 129 8.59 0.88 -3.71
C GLU A 129 8.16 2.03 -4.62
N ALA A 130 7.60 3.07 -4.02
CA ALA A 130 7.27 4.33 -4.69
C ALA A 130 7.78 5.51 -3.88
N ALA A 131 8.27 6.55 -4.55
CA ALA A 131 8.71 7.79 -3.90
C ALA A 131 7.50 8.54 -3.33
N TRP A 132 7.61 9.01 -2.09
CA TRP A 132 6.64 9.91 -1.47
C TRP A 132 7.21 11.33 -1.41
N ASP A 133 6.42 12.31 -1.85
CA ASP A 133 6.76 13.72 -1.80
C ASP A 133 5.58 14.52 -1.22
N SER A 134 5.68 14.92 0.05
CA SER A 134 4.62 15.69 0.72
C SER A 134 4.28 17.01 0.02
N SER A 135 5.24 17.60 -0.71
CA SER A 135 5.04 18.88 -1.39
C SER A 135 4.04 18.79 -2.55
N LEU A 136 3.92 17.62 -3.17
CA LEU A 136 2.94 17.36 -4.21
C LEU A 136 1.50 17.28 -3.65
N HIS A 137 1.35 17.11 -2.35
CA HIS A 137 0.07 16.88 -1.68
C HIS A 137 -0.44 18.07 -0.85
N ASN A 138 0.04 19.28 -1.18
CA ASN A 138 -0.32 20.53 -0.47
C ASN A 138 -0.12 20.45 1.05
N SER A 139 0.81 19.59 1.50
CA SER A 139 1.19 19.53 2.90
C SER A 139 2.15 20.67 3.23
N VAL A 140 1.95 21.33 4.37
CA VAL A 140 2.84 22.40 4.87
C VAL A 140 4.11 21.84 5.55
N LEU A 141 4.32 20.51 5.50
CA LEU A 141 5.34 19.75 6.21
C LEU A 141 6.27 18.97 5.26
#